data_AF-A0A3D2NE70-F1
#
_entry.id   AF-A0A3D2NE70-F1
#
_cell.length_a   1.000
_cell.length_b   1.000
_cell.length_c   1.000
_cell.angle_alpha   90.00
_cell.angle_beta   90.00
_cell.angle_gamma   90.00
#
_symmetry.space_group_name_H-M   'P 1'
#
loop_
_entity.id
_entity.type
_entity.pdbx_description
1 polymer ?
#
loop_
_entity_poly.entity_id
_entity_poly.type
_entity_poly.pdbx_seq_one_letter_code
_entity_poly.pdbx_strand_id
1 'polypeptide(L)'
;MTQDTAKKPLLARVVAWALSLRLVRAYLRYSERRGAMLADSVTYRTLFSVFAGVLLGFSVAALWLAGNPQAWDALIDAVDNVIPGLVGEGSLIDPD
;
A
#
# COMPACT_ATOMS: atom_id res chain seq x y z
N MET A 1 -38.45 -42.83 -8.88
CA MET A 1 -38.57 -41.86 -10.00
C MET A 1 -39.55 -40.76 -9.59
N THR A 2 -39.28 -39.50 -9.96
CA THR A 2 -40.16 -38.29 -9.86
C THR A 2 -40.22 -37.48 -8.55
N GLN A 3 -39.13 -36.80 -8.16
CA GLN A 3 -39.21 -35.59 -7.30
C GLN A 3 -38.27 -34.44 -7.75
N ASP A 4 -37.49 -34.61 -8.84
CA ASP A 4 -36.40 -33.68 -9.20
C ASP A 4 -36.79 -32.60 -10.24
N THR A 5 -37.95 -32.75 -10.88
CA THR A 5 -38.37 -31.91 -12.01
C THR A 5 -39.06 -30.61 -11.59
N ALA A 6 -39.60 -30.50 -10.37
CA ALA A 6 -40.30 -29.30 -9.89
C ALA A 6 -39.35 -28.25 -9.28
N LYS A 7 -38.20 -28.68 -8.73
CA LYS A 7 -37.18 -27.76 -8.20
C LYS A 7 -36.32 -27.14 -9.31
N LYS A 8 -36.00 -27.90 -10.37
CA LYS A 8 -35.27 -27.42 -11.55
C LYS A 8 -35.84 -26.14 -12.21
N PRO A 9 -37.15 -25.99 -12.48
CA PRO A 9 -37.70 -24.80 -13.14
C PRO A 9 -37.69 -23.59 -12.21
N LEU A 10 -37.85 -23.78 -10.90
CA LEU A 10 -37.77 -22.68 -9.92
C LEU A 10 -36.33 -22.19 -9.79
N LEU A 11 -35.38 -23.11 -9.69
CA LEU A 11 -33.95 -22.77 -9.66
C LEU A 11 -33.52 -22.08 -10.96
N ALA A 12 -33.92 -22.59 -12.13
CA ALA A 12 -33.61 -21.98 -13.41
C ALA A 12 -34.22 -20.57 -13.55
N ARG A 13 -35.42 -20.34 -13.01
CA ARG A 13 -36.11 -19.05 -13.06
C ARG A 13 -35.49 -18.03 -12.10
N VAL A 14 -35.07 -18.46 -10.91
CA VAL A 14 -34.32 -17.64 -9.96
C VAL A 14 -32.93 -17.31 -10.49
N VAL A 15 -32.25 -18.26 -11.13
CA VAL A 15 -30.95 -18.04 -11.80
C VAL A 15 -31.09 -17.11 -13.00
N ALA A 16 -32.12 -17.28 -13.82
CA ALA A 16 -32.40 -16.39 -14.96
C ALA A 16 -32.73 -14.96 -14.50
N TRP A 17 -33.50 -14.83 -13.41
CA TRP A 17 -33.76 -13.54 -12.78
C TRP A 17 -32.48 -12.92 -12.20
N ALA A 18 -31.65 -13.71 -11.50
CA ALA A 18 -30.34 -13.27 -11.01
C ALA A 18 -29.42 -12.80 -12.16
N LEU A 19 -29.36 -13.51 -13.27
CA LEU A 19 -28.59 -13.13 -14.47
C LEU A 19 -29.19 -11.95 -15.24
N SER A 20 -30.46 -11.63 -15.03
CA SER A 20 -31.12 -10.44 -15.58
C SER A 20 -30.67 -9.15 -14.89
N LEU A 21 -30.22 -9.23 -13.63
CA LEU A 21 -29.69 -8.09 -12.88
C LEU A 21 -28.35 -7.61 -13.45
N ARG A 22 -28.27 -6.30 -13.69
CA ARG A 22 -27.11 -5.63 -14.29
C ARG A 22 -25.83 -5.81 -13.46
N LEU A 23 -25.97 -5.87 -12.14
CA LEU A 23 -24.87 -6.10 -11.19
C LEU A 23 -24.25 -7.49 -11.33
N VAL A 24 -25.09 -8.53 -11.47
CA VAL A 24 -24.62 -9.92 -11.63
C VAL A 24 -23.87 -10.09 -12.95
N ARG A 25 -24.37 -9.45 -14.01
CA ARG A 25 -23.72 -9.46 -15.33
C ARG A 25 -22.37 -8.72 -15.33
N ALA A 26 -22.27 -7.61 -14.60
CA ALA A 26 -21.03 -6.87 -14.42
C ALA A 26 -20.01 -7.68 -13.59
N TYR A 27 -20.48 -8.33 -12.52
CA TYR A 27 -19.64 -9.17 -11.67
C TYR A 27 -19.11 -10.41 -12.41
N LEU A 28 -19.96 -11.11 -13.18
CA LEU A 28 -19.53 -12.25 -14.01
C LEU A 28 -18.51 -11.84 -15.08
N ARG A 29 -18.69 -10.67 -15.70
CA ARG A 29 -17.71 -10.11 -16.65
C ARG A 29 -16.37 -9.79 -15.96
N TYR A 30 -16.41 -9.31 -14.72
CA TYR A 30 -15.23 -9.03 -13.89
C TYR A 30 -14.50 -10.33 -13.45
N SER A 31 -15.26 -11.37 -13.07
CA SER A 31 -14.71 -12.67 -12.66
C SER A 31 -14.12 -13.46 -13.84
N GLU A 32 -14.77 -13.44 -15.02
CA GLU A 32 -14.30 -14.11 -16.25
C GLU A 32 -12.93 -13.60 -16.71
N ARG A 33 -12.59 -12.33 -16.40
CA ARG A 33 -11.35 -11.69 -16.84
C ARG A 33 -10.23 -11.66 -15.79
N ARG A 34 -10.30 -12.49 -14.74
CA ARG A 34 -9.31 -12.51 -13.63
C ARG A 34 -9.12 -11.15 -12.97
N GLY A 35 -10.20 -10.40 -12.72
CA GLY A 35 -10.14 -9.05 -12.13
C GLY A 35 -9.42 -8.98 -10.78
N ALA A 36 -9.54 -10.01 -9.94
CA ALA A 36 -8.82 -10.10 -8.67
C ALA A 36 -7.29 -10.10 -8.83
N MET A 37 -6.77 -10.70 -9.90
CA MET A 37 -5.32 -10.75 -10.18
C MET A 37 -4.79 -9.38 -10.62
N LEU A 38 -5.62 -8.55 -11.26
CA LEU A 38 -5.29 -7.17 -11.61
C LEU A 38 -5.36 -6.25 -10.38
N ALA A 39 -6.38 -6.42 -9.53
CA ALA A 39 -6.54 -5.64 -8.29
C ALA A 39 -5.39 -5.87 -7.29
N ASP A 40 -4.89 -7.10 -7.22
CA ASP A 40 -3.75 -7.48 -6.38
C ASP A 40 -2.47 -6.72 -6.79
N SER A 41 -2.19 -6.67 -8.09
CA SER A 41 -1.02 -5.97 -8.62
C SER A 41 -1.06 -4.45 -8.43
N VAL A 42 -2.26 -3.84 -8.46
CA VAL A 42 -2.43 -2.40 -8.24
C VAL A 42 -2.15 -2.07 -6.78
N THR A 43 -2.68 -2.86 -5.84
CA THR A 43 -2.45 -2.64 -4.40
C THR A 43 -0.97 -2.68 -4.08
N TYR A 44 -0.25 -3.72 -4.53
CA TYR A 44 1.19 -3.81 -4.31
C TYR A 44 1.98 -2.64 -4.93
N ARG A 45 1.67 -2.27 -6.18
CA ARG A 45 2.32 -1.13 -6.85
C ARG A 45 2.04 0.20 -6.16
N THR A 46 0.85 0.40 -5.60
CA THR A 46 0.53 1.62 -4.87
C THR A 46 1.32 1.74 -3.58
N LEU A 47 1.39 0.68 -2.76
CA LEU A 47 2.25 0.66 -1.56
C LEU A 47 3.71 0.93 -1.93
N PHE A 48 4.20 0.26 -2.97
CA PHE A 48 5.57 0.47 -3.45
C PHE A 48 5.81 1.89 -3.93
N SER A 49 4.87 2.49 -4.66
CA SER A 49 4.98 3.87 -5.14
C SER A 49 5.00 4.88 -3.99
N VAL A 50 4.18 4.67 -2.97
CA VAL A 50 4.19 5.53 -1.76
C VAL A 50 5.54 5.40 -1.06
N PHE A 51 6.01 4.17 -0.85
CA PHE A 51 7.32 3.92 -0.26
C PHE A 51 8.45 4.56 -1.07
N ALA A 52 8.46 4.38 -2.39
CA ALA A 52 9.46 4.97 -3.28
C ALA A 52 9.42 6.50 -3.23
N GLY A 53 8.24 7.12 -3.16
CA GLY A 53 8.11 8.57 -3.01
C GLY A 53 8.68 9.08 -1.69
N VAL A 54 8.40 8.40 -0.57
CA VAL A 54 8.97 8.73 0.75
C VAL A 54 10.49 8.56 0.74
N LEU A 55 10.98 7.42 0.24
CA LEU A 55 12.41 7.14 0.13
C LEU A 55 13.11 8.17 -0.73
N LEU A 56 12.52 8.52 -1.89
CA LEU A 56 13.07 9.54 -2.78
C LEU A 56 13.15 10.91 -2.09
N GLY A 57 12.10 11.30 -1.36
CA GLY A 57 12.12 12.52 -0.55
C GLY A 57 13.25 12.52 0.48
N PHE A 58 13.43 11.41 1.19
CA PHE A 58 14.54 11.22 2.13
C PHE A 58 15.90 11.29 1.43
N SER A 59 16.06 10.67 0.27
CA SER A 59 17.31 10.71 -0.50
C SER A 59 17.66 12.14 -0.92
N VAL A 60 16.68 12.91 -1.40
CA VAL A 60 16.91 14.32 -1.76
C VAL A 60 17.29 15.14 -0.53
N ALA A 61 16.59 14.96 0.60
CA ALA A 61 16.90 15.64 1.85
C ALA A 61 18.31 15.30 2.36
N ALA A 62 18.69 14.01 2.35
CA ALA A 62 20.01 13.55 2.78
C ALA A 62 21.14 14.10 1.88
N LEU A 63 20.94 14.11 0.56
CA LEU A 63 21.91 14.70 -0.37
C LEU A 63 22.07 16.20 -0.16
N TRP A 64 20.97 16.92 0.07
CA TRP A 64 21.02 18.35 0.40
C TRP A 64 21.75 18.60 1.72
N LEU A 65 21.46 17.78 2.74
CA LEU A 65 22.06 17.85 4.06
C LEU A 65 23.58 17.59 4.01
N ALA A 66 24.03 16.59 3.24
CA ALA A 66 25.45 16.30 3.07
C ALA A 66 26.25 17.44 2.43
N GLY A 67 25.59 18.31 1.65
CA GLY A 67 26.20 19.51 1.07
C GLY A 67 26.13 20.75 1.96
N ASN A 68 25.47 20.69 3.11
CA ASN A 68 25.24 21.84 3.98
C ASN A 68 25.70 21.55 5.42
N PRO A 69 26.96 21.90 5.76
CA PRO A 69 27.53 21.66 7.09
C PRO A 69 26.69 22.28 8.22
N GLN A 70 26.13 23.47 8.00
CA GLN A 70 25.30 24.14 9.00
C GLN A 70 24.01 23.34 9.32
N ALA A 71 23.43 22.70 8.31
CA ALA A 71 22.25 21.86 8.51
C ALA A 71 22.61 20.54 9.23
N TRP A 72 23.83 20.04 9.05
CA TRP A 72 24.35 18.87 9.76
C TRP A 72 24.53 19.15 11.25
N ASP A 73 25.16 20.28 11.60
CA ASP A 73 25.32 20.71 12.99
C ASP A 73 23.96 20.91 13.66
N ALA A 74 23.02 21.57 12.97
CA ALA A 74 21.66 21.74 13.47
C ALA A 74 20.91 20.40 13.69
N LEU A 75 21.21 19.38 12.87
CA LEU A 75 20.66 18.05 13.07
C LEU A 75 21.27 17.37 14.31
N ILE A 76 22.58 17.49 14.52
CA ILE A 76 23.27 16.97 15.71
C ILE A 76 22.70 17.63 16.97
N ASP A 77 22.57 18.96 16.98
CA ASP A 77 21.97 19.71 18.09
C ASP A 77 20.52 19.26 18.35
N ALA A 78 19.73 19.02 17.30
CA ALA A 78 18.37 18.53 17.44
C ALA A 78 18.31 17.12 18.04
N VAL A 79 19.26 16.24 17.70
CA VAL A 79 19.36 14.89 18.26
C VAL A 79 19.75 14.94 19.73
N ASP A 80 20.76 15.75 20.10
CA ASP A 80 21.20 15.87 21.49
C ASP A 80 20.11 16.48 22.40
N ASN A 81 19.29 17.41 21.87
CA ASN A 81 18.12 17.93 22.60
C ASN A 81 17.08 16.85 22.94
N VAL A 82 16.93 15.81 22.12
CA VAL A 82 15.95 14.73 22.37
C VAL A 82 16.53 13.66 23.28
N ILE A 83 17.82 13.36 23.15
CA ILE A 83 18.52 12.37 23.97
C ILE A 83 19.83 13.00 24.47
N PRO A 84 19.79 13.71 25.61
CA PRO A 84 20.96 14.44 26.10
C PRO A 84 22.09 13.48 26.49
N GLY A 85 23.29 13.76 26.00
CA GLY A 85 24.51 13.00 26.29
C GLY A 85 24.85 11.93 25.25
N LEU A 86 24.23 11.98 24.06
CA LEU A 86 24.49 11.04 22.97
C LEU A 86 25.66 11.48 22.08
N VAL A 87 25.93 12.79 22.01
CA VAL A 87 26.98 13.41 21.17
C VAL A 87 27.63 14.59 21.92
N GLY A 88 28.96 14.74 21.91
CA GLY A 88 29.70 15.83 22.59
C GLY A 88 30.85 15.38 23.51
N GLU A 89 31.65 16.34 24.01
CA GLU A 89 32.86 16.10 24.82
C GLU A 89 32.54 15.31 26.12
N GLY A 90 32.98 14.04 26.17
CA GLY A 90 32.67 13.10 27.27
C GLY A 90 31.50 12.14 27.00
N SER A 91 30.91 12.15 25.80
CA SER A 91 29.83 11.25 25.37
C SER A 91 30.36 9.96 24.68
N LEU A 92 29.43 9.10 24.26
CA LEU A 92 29.72 7.80 23.63
C LEU A 92 30.11 7.88 22.14
N ILE A 93 29.87 9.01 21.46
CA ILE A 93 30.09 9.18 20.02
C ILE A 93 30.78 10.52 19.75
N ASP A 94 31.95 10.46 19.10
CA ASP A 94 32.71 11.63 18.67
C ASP A 94 32.45 11.86 17.16
N PRO A 95 31.77 12.95 16.76
CA PRO A 95 31.39 13.20 15.37
C PRO A 95 32.51 13.93 14.61
N ASP A 96 33.72 13.37 14.61
CA ASP A 96 34.86 13.79 13.77
C ASP A 96 35.15 12.76 12.66
#